data_AF-A0A5B3FQW7-F1
#
_entry.id   AF-A0A5B3FQW7-F1
#
_cell.length_a   1.000
_cell.length_b   1.000
_cell.length_c   1.000
_cell.angle_alpha   90.00
_cell.angle_beta   90.00
_cell.angle_gamma   90.00
#
_symmetry.space_group_name_H-M   'P 1'
#
loop_
_entity.id
_entity.type
_entity.pdbx_description
1 polymer ?
#
loop_
_entity_poly.entity_id
_entity_poly.type
_entity_poly.pdbx_seq_one_letter_code
_entity_poly.pdbx_strand_id
1 'polypeptide(L)'
;MAQAPEFKYAPMFQVGEDTTEYYHLTSEHVSLGNFEGKEILKVTPEALTMLIERAFTDVNFMLRRSHNECVAKILKDPESSDNDKYVALTMLRNAEVSAKGALPICQDTGTALIHGEKGQRVWTDFSDEEAISRGVYYTYTKNALRYSQNAPLTLYKEVNTRCNLPAQIDIEATEGEEYRFLCVVKGGGSANKSYLFQKTKAILNPKALIPFLYEQIKGLGTAACPPYHIAVVIGGT
;
A
#
# COMPACT_ATOMS: atom_id res chain seq x y z
N MET A 1 -44.59 -12.33 13.31
CA MET A 1 -43.48 -11.33 13.23
C MET A 1 -42.19 -12.10 13.37
N ALA A 2 -41.21 -11.90 12.50
CA ALA A 2 -39.89 -12.53 12.69
C ALA A 2 -39.29 -12.03 14.00
N GLN A 3 -38.84 -12.93 14.86
CA GLN A 3 -38.20 -12.58 16.12
C GLN A 3 -36.84 -11.97 15.82
N ALA A 4 -36.50 -10.85 16.46
CA ALA A 4 -35.21 -10.22 16.26
C ALA A 4 -34.10 -11.18 16.76
N PRO A 5 -33.00 -11.36 16.01
CA PRO A 5 -31.89 -12.18 16.45
C PRO A 5 -31.20 -11.55 17.66
N GLU A 6 -30.54 -12.38 18.48
CA GLU A 6 -29.66 -11.91 19.56
C GLU A 6 -28.50 -11.09 18.99
N PHE A 7 -28.11 -10.02 19.69
CA PHE A 7 -26.99 -9.20 19.27
C PHE A 7 -25.67 -9.95 19.45
N LYS A 8 -24.92 -10.09 18.35
CA LYS A 8 -23.56 -10.60 18.35
C LYS A 8 -22.70 -9.73 17.44
N TYR A 9 -21.78 -8.98 18.05
CA TYR A 9 -20.79 -8.23 17.29
C TYR A 9 -19.81 -9.18 16.59
N ALA A 10 -19.48 -8.85 15.34
CA ALA A 10 -18.36 -9.41 14.62
C ALA A 10 -17.74 -8.29 13.78
N PRO A 11 -16.40 -8.13 13.80
CA PRO A 11 -15.75 -7.15 12.93
C PRO A 11 -15.97 -7.55 11.47
N MET A 12 -16.06 -6.53 10.60
CA MET A 12 -16.25 -6.74 9.15
C MET A 12 -15.09 -7.55 8.56
N PHE A 13 -13.87 -7.26 8.99
CA PHE A 13 -12.66 -7.97 8.59
C PHE A 13 -12.14 -8.81 9.75
N GLN A 14 -12.09 -10.13 9.53
CA GLN A 14 -11.51 -11.10 10.46
C GLN A 14 -10.15 -11.51 9.91
N VAL A 15 -9.14 -10.70 10.19
CA VAL A 15 -7.79 -10.88 9.65
C VAL A 15 -7.13 -12.14 10.20
N GLY A 16 -6.31 -12.79 9.37
CA GLY A 16 -5.48 -13.92 9.78
C GLY A 16 -4.26 -13.50 10.58
N GLU A 17 -3.43 -14.47 10.92
CA GLU A 17 -2.14 -14.23 11.57
C GLU A 17 -1.23 -13.35 10.70
N ASP A 18 -0.55 -12.38 11.33
CA ASP A 18 0.46 -11.56 10.68
C ASP A 18 1.80 -12.31 10.67
N THR A 19 2.16 -12.83 9.49
CA THR A 19 3.43 -13.55 9.29
C THR A 19 4.53 -12.64 8.74
N THR A 20 4.36 -11.32 8.81
CA THR A 20 5.33 -10.36 8.26
C THR A 20 6.57 -10.29 9.15
N GLU A 21 7.76 -10.41 8.55
CA GLU A 21 9.02 -10.14 9.25
C GLU A 21 9.23 -8.63 9.39
N TYR A 22 9.35 -8.15 10.62
CA TYR A 22 9.67 -6.76 10.95
C TYR A 22 11.13 -6.62 11.38
N TYR A 23 11.73 -5.48 11.07
CA TYR A 23 13.03 -5.10 11.62
C TYR A 23 12.87 -3.85 12.49
N HIS A 24 13.59 -3.82 13.62
CA HIS A 24 13.56 -2.70 14.55
C HIS A 24 14.35 -1.51 13.98
N LEU A 25 13.69 -0.37 13.85
CA LEU A 25 14.31 0.87 13.34
C LEU A 25 14.99 1.67 14.45
N THR A 26 14.27 1.99 15.52
CA THR A 26 14.77 2.74 16.67
C THR A 26 13.88 2.51 17.90
N SER A 27 14.45 2.65 19.09
CA SER A 27 13.70 2.71 20.36
C SER A 27 13.55 4.14 20.87
N GLU A 28 14.11 5.13 20.15
CA GLU A 28 13.95 6.55 20.46
C GLU A 28 12.55 7.03 20.05
N HIS A 29 12.16 8.23 20.51
CA HIS A 29 10.91 8.91 20.12
C HIS A 29 9.60 8.23 20.55
N VAL A 30 9.70 7.18 21.36
CA VAL A 30 8.57 6.54 22.03
C VAL A 30 8.82 6.48 23.53
N SER A 31 7.77 6.61 24.33
CA SER A 31 7.83 6.44 25.77
C SER A 31 6.49 5.94 26.31
N LEU A 32 6.52 5.35 27.50
CA LEU A 32 5.32 4.91 28.19
C LEU A 32 4.92 5.94 29.24
N GLY A 33 3.63 6.29 29.26
CA GLY A 33 2.99 7.05 30.31
C GLY A 33 1.93 6.23 31.03
N ASN A 34 1.41 6.76 32.13
CA ASN A 34 0.23 6.21 32.78
C ASN A 34 -0.88 7.26 32.81
N PHE A 35 -2.09 6.87 32.41
CA PHE A 35 -3.29 7.69 32.56
C PHE A 35 -4.42 6.83 33.09
N GLU A 36 -4.96 7.20 34.26
CA GLU A 36 -6.02 6.46 34.95
C GLU A 36 -5.73 4.95 35.11
N GLY A 37 -4.46 4.61 35.41
CA GLY A 37 -4.05 3.22 35.58
C GLY A 37 -3.84 2.45 34.28
N LYS A 38 -4.03 3.07 33.11
CA LYS A 38 -3.74 2.48 31.79
C LYS A 38 -2.37 2.94 31.29
N GLU A 39 -1.61 2.02 30.73
CA GLU A 39 -0.38 2.34 30.02
C GLU A 39 -0.71 3.05 28.69
N ILE A 40 -0.03 4.15 28.41
CA ILE A 40 -0.22 4.98 27.23
C ILE A 40 1.10 5.02 26.46
N LEU A 41 1.08 4.60 25.21
CA LEU A 41 2.20 4.79 24.29
C LEU A 41 2.21 6.24 23.80
N LYS A 42 3.22 7.00 24.20
CA LYS A 42 3.46 8.35 23.69
C LYS A 42 4.44 8.29 22.54
N VAL A 43 4.05 8.85 21.40
CA VAL A 43 4.83 8.87 20.16
C VAL A 43 5.11 10.32 19.81
N THR A 44 6.35 10.68 19.45
CA THR A 44 6.71 12.05 19.03
C THR A 44 6.59 12.21 17.49
N PRO A 45 6.52 13.44 16.95
CA PRO A 45 6.41 13.63 15.49
C PRO A 45 7.64 13.13 14.72
N GLU A 46 8.81 13.10 15.35
CA GLU A 46 10.04 12.53 14.78
C GLU A 46 9.92 11.02 14.57
N ALA A 47 9.23 10.29 15.45
CA ALA A 47 8.99 8.86 15.29
C ALA A 47 8.23 8.58 13.98
N LEU A 48 7.11 9.29 13.76
CA LEU A 48 6.30 9.13 12.56
C LEU A 48 7.06 9.57 11.32
N THR A 49 7.74 10.72 11.37
CA THR A 49 8.53 11.24 10.25
C THR A 49 9.61 10.24 9.83
N MET A 50 10.36 9.69 10.80
CA MET A 50 11.43 8.73 10.57
C MET A 50 10.90 7.41 10.02
N LEU A 51 9.84 6.86 10.62
CA LEU A 51 9.22 5.61 10.19
C LEU A 51 8.72 5.72 8.74
N ILE A 52 8.02 6.80 8.42
CA ILE A 52 7.45 7.04 7.10
C ILE A 52 8.56 7.30 6.08
N GLU A 53 9.58 8.11 6.41
CA GLU A 53 10.74 8.30 5.55
C GLU A 53 11.40 6.95 5.21
N ARG A 54 11.65 6.13 6.22
CA ARG A 54 12.25 4.82 6.03
C ARG A 54 11.40 3.88 5.19
N ALA A 55 10.10 3.78 5.49
CA ALA A 55 9.18 2.90 4.79
C ALA A 55 9.05 3.27 3.31
N PHE A 56 8.93 4.56 2.99
CA PHE A 56 8.82 5.03 1.62
C PHE A 56 10.15 4.95 0.87
N THR A 57 11.30 5.12 1.53
CA THR A 57 12.59 4.79 0.92
C THR A 57 12.63 3.31 0.57
N ASP A 58 12.42 2.43 1.54
CA ASP A 58 12.54 0.98 1.34
C ASP A 58 11.64 0.46 0.21
N VAL A 59 10.37 0.85 0.17
CA VAL A 59 9.42 0.38 -0.86
C VAL A 59 9.74 0.89 -2.27
N ASN A 60 10.47 2.00 -2.41
CA ASN A 60 10.90 2.50 -3.72
C ASN A 60 12.13 1.75 -4.28
N PHE A 61 12.92 1.10 -3.42
CA PHE A 61 14.17 0.44 -3.80
C PHE A 61 14.15 -1.08 -3.62
N MET A 62 13.21 -1.62 -2.84
CA MET A 62 13.15 -3.04 -2.49
C MET A 62 11.75 -3.61 -2.74
N LEU A 63 11.72 -4.91 -3.02
CA LEU A 63 10.49 -5.68 -3.25
C LEU A 63 10.36 -6.78 -2.18
N ARG A 64 9.12 -7.18 -1.89
CA ARG A 64 8.86 -8.35 -1.04
C ARG A 64 9.53 -9.59 -1.63
N ARG A 65 10.14 -10.41 -0.76
CA ARG A 65 10.77 -11.70 -1.14
C ARG A 65 9.82 -12.56 -1.96
N SER A 66 8.58 -12.72 -1.50
CA SER A 66 7.56 -13.54 -2.16
C SER A 66 7.25 -13.08 -3.59
N HIS A 67 7.29 -11.78 -3.90
CA HIS A 67 7.12 -11.30 -5.27
C HIS A 67 8.28 -11.73 -6.16
N ASN A 68 9.52 -11.52 -5.71
CA ASN A 68 10.71 -11.94 -6.46
C ASN A 68 10.75 -13.46 -6.67
N GLU A 69 10.34 -14.26 -5.68
CA GLU A 69 10.21 -15.71 -5.81
C GLU A 69 9.15 -16.10 -6.84
N CYS A 70 7.99 -15.43 -6.85
CA CYS A 70 6.98 -15.65 -7.88
C CYS A 70 7.50 -15.34 -9.29
N VAL A 71 8.19 -14.21 -9.47
CA VAL A 71 8.79 -13.87 -10.77
C VAL A 71 9.89 -14.87 -11.15
N ALA A 72 10.72 -15.30 -10.20
CA ALA A 72 11.79 -16.27 -10.45
C ALA A 72 11.27 -17.66 -10.85
N LYS A 73 10.07 -18.06 -10.41
CA LYS A 73 9.44 -19.33 -10.84
C LYS A 73 9.21 -19.38 -12.35
N ILE A 74 8.90 -18.26 -13.00
CA ILE A 74 8.69 -18.15 -14.46
C ILE A 74 9.91 -18.68 -15.24
N LEU A 75 11.12 -18.45 -14.72
CA LEU A 75 12.36 -18.89 -15.37
C LEU A 75 12.51 -20.41 -15.45
N LYS A 76 11.88 -21.15 -14.53
CA LYS A 76 11.99 -22.61 -14.41
C LYS A 76 10.76 -23.34 -14.93
N ASP A 77 9.69 -22.62 -15.23
CA ASP A 77 8.45 -23.18 -15.69
C ASP A 77 8.57 -23.65 -17.16
N PRO A 78 8.33 -24.94 -17.47
CA PRO A 78 8.36 -25.45 -18.83
C PRO A 78 7.23 -24.91 -19.70
N GLU A 79 6.12 -24.42 -19.11
CA GLU A 79 4.98 -23.85 -19.85
C GLU A 79 5.18 -22.37 -20.19
N SER A 80 6.11 -21.69 -19.50
CA SER A 80 6.41 -20.28 -19.74
C SER A 80 7.14 -20.08 -21.07
N SER A 81 6.67 -19.10 -21.85
CA SER A 81 7.28 -18.74 -23.14
C SER A 81 8.66 -18.12 -22.97
N ASP A 82 9.43 -18.05 -24.05
CA ASP A 82 10.73 -17.37 -24.04
C ASP A 82 10.60 -15.88 -23.70
N ASN A 83 9.50 -15.24 -24.11
CA ASN A 83 9.22 -13.86 -23.77
C ASN A 83 8.89 -13.67 -22.27
N ASP A 84 8.14 -14.59 -21.67
CA ASP A 84 7.85 -14.54 -20.23
C ASP A 84 9.16 -14.66 -19.43
N LYS A 85 10.04 -15.57 -19.83
CA LYS A 85 11.35 -15.77 -19.21
C LYS A 85 12.25 -14.54 -19.39
N TYR A 86 12.25 -13.95 -20.58
CA TYR A 86 13.00 -12.72 -20.86
C TYR A 86 12.52 -11.56 -19.97
N VAL A 87 11.22 -11.31 -19.92
CA VAL A 87 10.63 -10.25 -19.09
C VAL A 87 10.91 -10.49 -17.61
N ALA A 88 10.69 -11.72 -17.12
CA ALA A 88 10.98 -12.08 -15.74
C ALA A 88 12.45 -11.84 -15.36
N LEU A 89 13.39 -12.23 -16.23
CA LEU A 89 14.82 -11.99 -16.02
C LEU A 89 15.13 -10.48 -15.98
N THR A 90 14.57 -9.69 -16.89
CA THR A 90 14.72 -8.22 -16.89
C THR A 90 14.20 -7.61 -15.59
N MET A 91 13.03 -8.03 -15.11
CA MET A 91 12.46 -7.55 -13.85
C MET A 91 13.35 -7.88 -12.65
N LEU A 92 13.88 -9.11 -12.58
CA LEU A 92 14.77 -9.53 -11.49
C LEU A 92 16.10 -8.77 -11.50
N ARG A 93 16.66 -8.49 -12.69
CA ARG A 93 17.86 -7.64 -12.83
C ARG A 93 17.60 -6.20 -12.41
N ASN A 94 16.44 -5.66 -12.77
CA ASN A 94 16.02 -4.33 -12.33
C ASN A 94 15.90 -4.27 -10.80
N ALA A 95 15.31 -5.29 -10.18
CA ALA A 95 15.22 -5.40 -8.72
C ALA A 95 16.60 -5.48 -8.05
N GLU A 96 17.55 -6.25 -8.62
CA GLU A 96 18.93 -6.33 -8.15
C GLU A 96 19.65 -4.97 -8.21
N VAL A 97 19.47 -4.22 -9.28
CA VAL A 97 20.05 -2.88 -9.43
C VAL A 97 19.42 -1.91 -8.44
N SER A 98 18.10 -1.93 -8.29
CA SER A 98 17.38 -1.00 -7.43
C SER A 98 17.71 -1.18 -5.95
N ALA A 99 17.88 -2.43 -5.51
CA ALA A 99 18.25 -2.77 -4.13
C ALA A 99 19.61 -2.18 -3.69
N LYS A 100 20.44 -1.68 -4.63
CA LYS A 100 21.69 -0.96 -4.33
C LYS A 100 21.46 0.50 -3.89
N GLY A 101 20.22 0.98 -3.93
CA GLY A 101 19.79 2.26 -3.35
C GLY A 101 20.03 3.51 -4.21
N ALA A 102 20.60 3.37 -5.42
CA ALA A 102 20.90 4.52 -6.29
C ALA A 102 19.75 4.86 -7.25
N LEU A 103 19.05 3.86 -7.77
CA LEU A 103 17.97 4.01 -8.75
C LEU A 103 16.70 3.32 -8.25
N PRO A 104 15.53 3.98 -8.27
CA PRO A 104 14.30 3.36 -7.82
C PRO A 104 13.87 2.23 -8.77
N ILE A 105 13.00 1.35 -8.26
CA ILE A 105 12.55 0.16 -9.01
C ILE A 105 11.77 0.53 -10.28
N CYS A 106 11.17 1.72 -10.30
CA CYS A 106 10.36 2.21 -11.40
C CYS A 106 10.55 3.72 -11.53
N GLN A 107 10.47 4.23 -12.77
CA GLN A 107 10.45 5.68 -13.02
C GLN A 107 9.20 6.37 -12.45
N ASP A 108 8.09 5.63 -12.39
CA ASP A 108 6.90 6.06 -11.68
C ASP A 108 7.03 5.65 -10.21
N THR A 109 7.61 6.55 -9.41
CA THR A 109 7.73 6.40 -7.96
C THR A 109 6.40 6.65 -7.24
N GLY A 110 5.29 6.74 -7.99
CA GLY A 110 3.92 6.61 -7.50
C GLY A 110 3.40 7.69 -6.56
N THR A 111 2.13 7.56 -6.18
CA THR A 111 1.50 8.33 -5.11
C THR A 111 1.78 7.66 -3.77
N ALA A 112 2.11 8.46 -2.76
CA ALA A 112 2.27 7.97 -1.39
C ALA A 112 0.90 7.79 -0.74
N LEU A 113 0.55 6.54 -0.40
CA LEU A 113 -0.66 6.19 0.33
C LEU A 113 -0.26 5.60 1.69
N ILE A 114 -0.90 6.07 2.75
CA ILE A 114 -0.65 5.65 4.12
C ILE A 114 -1.99 5.27 4.74
N HIS A 115 -2.12 4.00 5.11
CA HIS A 115 -3.20 3.53 5.99
C HIS A 115 -2.62 3.36 7.39
N GLY A 116 -3.12 4.12 8.34
CA GLY A 116 -2.73 4.08 9.75
C GLY A 116 -3.86 3.51 10.61
N GLU A 117 -3.53 2.62 11.52
CA GLU A 117 -4.44 2.11 12.55
C GLU A 117 -3.91 2.55 13.91
N LYS A 118 -4.55 3.56 14.49
CA LYS A 118 -4.13 4.18 15.73
C LYS A 118 -4.90 3.60 16.90
N GLY A 119 -4.22 2.80 17.71
CA GLY A 119 -4.76 2.27 18.95
C GLY A 119 -5.20 3.39 19.91
N GLN A 120 -6.31 3.19 20.61
CA GLN A 120 -6.86 4.15 21.58
C GLN A 120 -5.89 4.59 22.69
N ARG A 121 -4.84 3.80 22.97
CA ARG A 121 -3.80 4.11 23.96
C ARG A 121 -2.52 4.68 23.34
N VAL A 122 -2.56 5.06 22.06
CA VAL A 122 -1.46 5.76 21.38
C VAL A 122 -1.76 7.26 21.35
N TRP A 123 -0.89 8.05 21.99
CA TRP A 123 -1.03 9.50 22.07
C TRP A 123 0.07 10.19 21.26
N THR A 124 -0.37 10.92 20.24
CA THR A 124 0.40 11.90 19.49
C THR A 124 -0.27 13.26 19.73
N ASP A 125 0.39 14.14 20.47
CA ASP A 125 -0.12 15.47 20.82
C ASP A 125 0.21 16.51 19.73
N PHE A 126 0.01 16.12 18.47
CA PHE A 126 0.35 16.90 17.28
C PHE A 126 -0.47 16.44 16.05
N SER A 127 -0.25 17.06 14.90
CA SER A 127 -0.87 16.64 13.63
C SER A 127 -0.13 15.45 13.00
N ASP A 128 -0.69 14.24 13.15
CA ASP A 128 -0.15 13.00 12.57
C ASP A 128 0.08 13.16 11.06
N GLU A 129 -0.89 13.75 10.34
CA GLU A 129 -0.82 13.98 8.91
C GLU A 129 0.38 14.83 8.49
N GLU A 130 0.73 15.85 9.29
CA GLU A 130 1.88 16.71 9.01
C GLU A 130 3.19 15.94 9.18
N ALA A 131 3.33 15.17 10.26
CA ALA A 131 4.53 14.37 10.52
C ALA A 131 4.71 13.27 9.46
N ILE A 132 3.63 12.59 9.08
CA ILE A 132 3.62 11.60 8.00
C ILE A 132 4.00 12.27 6.66
N SER A 133 3.37 13.40 6.33
CA SER A 133 3.68 14.15 5.10
C SER A 133 5.13 14.62 5.06
N ARG A 134 5.72 14.95 6.20
CA ARG A 134 7.14 15.31 6.32
C ARG A 134 8.06 14.14 6.01
N GLY A 135 7.74 12.93 6.47
CA GLY A 135 8.49 11.71 6.12
C GLY A 135 8.43 11.40 4.62
N VAL A 136 7.25 11.55 4.02
CA VAL A 136 7.08 11.46 2.55
C VAL A 136 7.94 12.52 1.87
N TYR A 137 7.81 13.80 2.25
CA TYR A 137 8.59 14.90 1.68
C TYR A 137 10.10 14.60 1.70
N TYR A 138 10.65 14.16 2.84
CA TYR A 138 12.06 13.81 2.95
C TYR A 138 12.44 12.64 2.03
N THR A 139 11.59 11.61 1.93
CA THR A 139 11.84 10.51 1.01
C THR A 139 12.04 11.00 -0.43
N TYR A 140 11.12 11.83 -0.93
CA TYR A 140 11.15 12.28 -2.32
C TYR A 140 12.21 13.34 -2.58
N THR A 141 12.53 14.20 -1.61
CA THR A 141 13.48 15.31 -1.80
C THR A 141 14.93 14.93 -1.53
N LYS A 142 15.20 13.88 -0.74
CA LYS A 142 16.56 13.40 -0.45
C LYS A 142 17.03 12.26 -1.36
N ASN A 143 16.12 11.59 -2.06
CA ASN A 143 16.43 10.47 -2.94
C ASN A 143 16.15 10.83 -4.42
N ALA A 144 16.73 10.06 -5.35
CA ALA A 144 16.53 10.23 -6.79
C ALA A 144 15.16 9.69 -7.26
N LEU A 145 14.08 10.25 -6.72
CA LEU A 145 12.69 9.87 -7.01
C LEU A 145 11.98 10.93 -7.88
N ARG A 146 10.78 10.63 -8.36
CA ARG A 146 10.01 11.51 -9.25
C ARG A 146 8.86 12.20 -8.51
N TYR A 147 8.70 13.51 -8.77
CA TYR A 147 7.55 14.29 -8.32
C TYR A 147 6.39 14.16 -9.31
N SER A 148 5.40 13.34 -8.97
CA SER A 148 4.33 12.91 -9.87
C SER A 148 2.97 13.56 -9.59
N GLN A 149 2.84 14.33 -8.50
CA GLN A 149 1.57 14.98 -8.13
C GLN A 149 1.44 16.38 -8.74
N ASN A 150 0.26 16.65 -9.30
CA ASN A 150 -0.13 17.96 -9.82
C ASN A 150 -1.26 18.54 -8.97
N ALA A 151 -1.08 19.78 -8.53
CA ALA A 151 -2.10 20.53 -7.80
C ALA A 151 -2.97 21.32 -8.80
N PRO A 152 -4.30 21.17 -8.76
CA PRO A 152 -5.20 21.96 -9.59
C PRO A 152 -5.30 23.39 -9.07
N LEU A 153 -5.03 24.37 -9.93
CA LEU A 153 -5.25 25.80 -9.66
C LEU A 153 -6.61 26.25 -10.18
N THR A 154 -7.01 25.70 -11.33
CA THR A 154 -8.34 25.82 -11.92
C THR A 154 -8.70 24.49 -12.58
N LEU A 155 -9.89 24.41 -13.19
CA LEU A 155 -10.30 23.22 -13.95
C LEU A 155 -9.32 22.78 -15.05
N TYR A 156 -8.54 23.71 -15.62
CA TYR A 156 -7.66 23.43 -16.77
C TYR A 156 -6.20 23.79 -16.53
N LYS A 157 -5.88 24.31 -15.34
CA LYS A 157 -4.51 24.74 -14.98
C LYS A 157 -4.05 23.98 -13.77
N GLU A 158 -2.91 23.33 -13.92
CA GLU A 158 -2.26 22.57 -12.86
C GLU A 158 -0.81 23.02 -12.71
N VAL A 159 -0.26 22.76 -11.53
CA VAL A 159 1.17 22.93 -11.26
C VAL A 159 1.69 21.71 -10.52
N ASN A 160 2.85 21.21 -10.92
CA ASN A 160 3.50 20.13 -10.18
C ASN A 160 3.92 20.63 -8.80
N THR A 161 3.68 19.84 -7.75
CA THR A 161 4.01 20.24 -6.37
C THR A 161 5.50 20.18 -6.06
N ARG A 162 6.29 19.57 -6.95
CA ARG A 162 7.76 19.45 -6.88
C ARG A 162 8.29 18.73 -5.64
N CYS A 163 7.44 17.99 -4.96
CA CYS A 163 7.79 17.19 -3.78
C CYS A 163 6.97 15.90 -3.65
N ASN A 164 6.15 15.58 -4.66
CA ASN A 164 5.24 14.43 -4.68
C ASN A 164 4.15 14.41 -3.59
N LEU A 165 3.91 15.53 -2.92
CA LEU A 165 2.77 15.73 -2.03
C LEU A 165 1.56 16.31 -2.80
N PRO A 166 0.32 16.23 -2.28
CA PRO A 166 -0.06 15.58 -1.02
C PRO A 166 0.06 14.05 -1.07
N ALA A 167 0.25 13.44 0.10
CA ALA A 167 0.04 12.01 0.30
C ALA A 167 -1.45 11.76 0.59
N GLN A 168 -1.94 10.56 0.29
CA GLN A 168 -3.22 10.10 0.84
C GLN A 168 -2.95 9.49 2.21
N ILE A 169 -3.59 10.00 3.25
CA ILE A 169 -3.39 9.59 4.63
C ILE A 169 -4.76 9.27 5.22
N ASP A 170 -5.00 7.98 5.46
CA ASP A 170 -6.22 7.48 6.08
C ASP A 170 -5.83 6.90 7.44
N ILE A 171 -6.28 7.52 8.54
CA ILE A 171 -6.00 7.06 9.91
C ILE A 171 -7.30 6.58 10.55
N GLU A 172 -7.38 5.29 10.83
CA GLU A 172 -8.49 4.65 11.52
C GLU A 172 -8.21 4.56 13.03
N ALA A 173 -9.23 4.84 13.84
CA ALA A 173 -9.17 4.61 15.27
C ALA A 173 -9.43 3.12 15.56
N THR A 174 -8.51 2.48 16.27
CA THR A 174 -8.60 1.07 16.67
C THR A 174 -8.41 0.91 18.18
N GLU A 175 -8.62 -0.31 18.69
CA GLU A 175 -8.30 -0.64 20.07
C GLU A 175 -6.82 -1.03 20.21
N GLY A 176 -6.26 -0.83 21.41
CA GLY A 176 -4.92 -1.28 21.76
C GLY A 176 -3.92 -0.14 21.98
N GLU A 177 -2.65 -0.51 22.04
CA GLU A 177 -1.50 0.36 22.34
C GLU A 177 -0.45 0.36 21.23
N GLU A 178 -0.87 0.03 20.01
CA GLU A 178 -0.02 0.03 18.83
C GLU A 178 -0.50 1.06 17.81
N TYR A 179 0.43 1.62 17.05
CA TYR A 179 0.15 2.43 15.86
C TYR A 179 0.69 1.67 14.65
N ARG A 180 -0.20 1.04 13.90
CA ARG A 180 0.17 0.18 12.75
C ARG A 180 0.06 0.99 11.47
N PHE A 181 0.96 0.75 10.53
CA PHE A 181 0.96 1.44 9.24
C PHE A 181 1.13 0.46 8.08
N LEU A 182 0.35 0.67 7.02
CA LEU A 182 0.60 0.13 5.69
C LEU A 182 0.95 1.30 4.77
N CYS A 183 2.21 1.33 4.32
CA CYS A 183 2.69 2.33 3.37
C CYS A 183 2.71 1.72 1.96
N VAL A 184 2.08 2.40 1.00
CA VAL A 184 2.00 1.95 -0.39
C VAL A 184 2.47 3.06 -1.31
N VAL A 185 3.42 2.73 -2.18
CA VAL A 185 3.73 3.53 -3.36
C VAL A 185 2.90 3.01 -4.52
N LYS A 186 1.86 3.75 -4.89
CA LYS A 186 0.93 3.32 -5.94
C LYS A 186 1.25 4.02 -7.25
N GLY A 187 1.85 3.29 -8.19
CA GLY A 187 2.09 3.78 -9.55
C GLY A 187 0.77 4.05 -10.29
N GLY A 188 0.69 5.17 -11.00
CA GLY A 188 -0.52 5.67 -11.64
C GLY A 188 -1.07 4.70 -12.69
N GLY A 189 -0.19 4.01 -13.43
CA GLY A 189 -0.58 2.99 -14.40
C GLY A 189 -1.38 1.85 -13.77
N SER A 190 -1.00 1.41 -12.57
CA SER A 190 -1.73 0.37 -11.83
C SER A 190 -2.95 0.92 -11.09
N ALA A 191 -2.94 2.18 -10.66
CA ALA A 191 -4.12 2.84 -10.07
C ALA A 191 -5.26 2.95 -11.10
N ASN A 192 -4.93 3.26 -12.36
CA ASN A 192 -5.88 3.33 -13.47
C ASN A 192 -6.49 1.98 -13.87
N LYS A 193 -6.04 0.87 -13.25
CA LYS A 193 -6.56 -0.49 -13.44
C LYS A 193 -7.41 -0.98 -12.27
N SER A 194 -7.79 -0.09 -11.36
CA SER A 194 -8.84 -0.33 -10.38
C SER A 194 -10.20 -0.03 -10.99
N TYR A 195 -11.07 -1.04 -11.10
CA TYR A 195 -12.38 -0.92 -11.73
C TYR A 195 -13.51 -1.23 -10.77
N LEU A 196 -14.57 -0.43 -10.83
CA LEU A 196 -15.81 -0.67 -10.11
C LEU A 196 -16.89 -1.14 -11.09
N PHE A 197 -17.48 -2.30 -10.81
CA PHE A 197 -18.57 -2.86 -11.62
C PHE A 197 -19.82 -3.03 -10.77
N GLN A 198 -20.85 -2.23 -11.05
CA GLN A 198 -22.15 -2.42 -10.43
C GLN A 198 -22.87 -3.61 -11.05
N LYS A 199 -23.10 -4.65 -10.25
CA LYS A 199 -23.77 -5.90 -10.67
C LYS A 199 -24.88 -6.25 -9.67
N THR A 200 -25.80 -7.11 -10.10
CA THR A 200 -26.91 -7.59 -9.28
C THR A 200 -26.70 -9.05 -8.87
N LYS A 201 -27.60 -9.59 -8.04
CA LYS A 201 -27.59 -11.01 -7.62
C LYS A 201 -27.51 -11.99 -8.80
N ALA A 202 -27.99 -11.61 -9.98
CA ALA A 202 -27.97 -12.46 -11.17
C ALA A 202 -26.57 -12.91 -11.59
N ILE A 203 -25.51 -12.13 -11.29
CA ILE A 203 -24.14 -12.52 -11.63
C ILE A 203 -23.58 -13.61 -10.70
N LEU A 204 -24.15 -13.81 -9.51
CA LEU A 204 -23.61 -14.70 -8.47
C LEU A 204 -23.94 -16.17 -8.73
N ASN A 205 -23.56 -16.66 -9.92
CA ASN A 205 -23.54 -18.07 -10.28
C ASN A 205 -22.36 -18.33 -11.25
N PRO A 206 -21.80 -19.56 -11.30
CA PRO A 206 -20.60 -19.84 -12.10
C PRO A 206 -20.74 -19.55 -13.60
N LYS A 207 -21.94 -19.77 -14.18
CA LYS A 207 -22.19 -19.58 -15.61
C LYS A 207 -22.16 -18.10 -16.02
N ALA A 208 -22.45 -17.19 -15.10
CA ALA A 208 -22.38 -15.74 -15.34
C ALA A 208 -21.07 -15.12 -14.83
N LEU A 209 -20.61 -15.53 -13.64
CA LEU A 209 -19.43 -14.94 -13.00
C LEU A 209 -18.13 -15.26 -13.73
N ILE A 210 -17.91 -16.53 -14.12
CA ILE A 210 -16.64 -16.94 -14.73
C ILE A 210 -16.39 -16.23 -16.07
N PRO A 211 -17.36 -16.19 -17.03
CA PRO A 211 -17.17 -15.43 -18.26
C PRO A 211 -16.93 -13.94 -18.01
N PHE A 212 -17.66 -13.35 -17.05
CA PHE A 212 -17.46 -11.96 -16.67
C PHE A 212 -16.05 -11.70 -16.15
N LEU A 213 -15.55 -12.50 -15.20
CA LEU A 213 -14.19 -12.35 -14.67
C LEU A 213 -13.13 -12.53 -15.76
N TYR A 214 -13.30 -13.53 -16.64
CA TYR A 214 -12.40 -13.74 -17.77
C TYR A 214 -12.32 -12.51 -18.67
N GLU A 215 -13.47 -11.93 -19.03
CA GLU A 215 -13.54 -10.72 -19.85
C GLU A 215 -12.86 -9.53 -19.16
N GLN A 216 -13.14 -9.31 -17.87
CA GLN A 216 -12.55 -8.18 -17.13
C GLN A 216 -11.03 -8.33 -16.93
N ILE A 217 -10.56 -9.54 -16.60
CA ILE A 217 -9.12 -9.81 -16.46
C ILE A 217 -8.40 -9.62 -17.80
N LYS A 218 -8.99 -10.08 -18.90
CA LYS A 218 -8.45 -9.83 -20.24
C LYS A 218 -8.40 -8.33 -20.56
N GLY A 219 -9.41 -7.57 -20.12
CA GLY A 219 -9.49 -6.12 -20.28
C GLY A 219 -8.40 -5.32 -19.55
N LEU A 220 -7.73 -5.90 -18.54
CA LEU A 220 -6.57 -5.26 -17.90
C LEU A 220 -5.47 -4.96 -18.93
N GLY A 221 -5.25 -5.90 -19.87
CA GLY A 221 -4.20 -5.83 -20.88
C GLY A 221 -2.80 -5.93 -20.26
N THR A 222 -1.82 -5.31 -20.92
CA THR A 222 -0.41 -5.27 -20.45
C THR A 222 0.00 -3.89 -19.95
N ALA A 223 -0.93 -2.93 -19.90
CA ALA A 223 -0.67 -1.50 -19.68
C ALA A 223 -0.26 -1.13 -18.24
N ALA A 224 -0.22 -2.10 -17.32
CA ALA A 224 0.20 -1.90 -15.93
C ALA A 224 1.31 -2.88 -15.51
N CYS A 225 2.16 -3.27 -16.46
CA CYS A 225 3.38 -4.05 -16.24
C CYS A 225 3.14 -5.41 -15.54
N PRO A 226 2.47 -6.38 -16.20
CA PRO A 226 2.38 -7.75 -15.69
C PRO A 226 3.78 -8.37 -15.47
N PRO A 227 3.93 -9.41 -14.63
CA PRO A 227 2.87 -10.26 -14.04
C PRO A 227 2.12 -9.60 -12.88
N TYR A 228 0.79 -9.74 -12.90
CA TYR A 228 -0.10 -9.09 -11.93
C TYR A 228 -0.27 -9.87 -10.64
N HIS A 229 -0.38 -9.14 -9.53
CA HIS A 229 -1.12 -9.58 -8.36
C HIS A 229 -2.57 -9.12 -8.53
N ILE A 230 -3.46 -10.02 -8.93
CA ILE A 230 -4.86 -9.70 -9.22
C ILE A 230 -5.69 -9.84 -7.95
N ALA A 231 -6.40 -8.78 -7.58
CA ALA A 231 -7.42 -8.79 -6.53
C ALA A 231 -8.81 -8.67 -7.14
N VAL A 232 -9.75 -9.53 -6.72
CA VAL A 232 -11.16 -9.48 -7.10
C VAL A 232 -11.99 -9.43 -5.82
N VAL A 233 -12.82 -8.40 -5.67
CA VAL A 233 -13.73 -8.24 -4.55
C VAL A 233 -15.16 -8.42 -5.06
N ILE A 234 -15.93 -9.32 -4.43
CA ILE A 234 -17.32 -9.60 -4.79
C ILE A 234 -18.22 -9.18 -3.62
N GLY A 235 -19.04 -8.15 -3.85
CA GLY A 235 -19.82 -7.51 -2.80
C GLY A 235 -19.04 -6.40 -2.10
N GLY A 236 -19.63 -5.86 -1.03
CA GLY A 236 -19.15 -4.69 -0.31
C GLY A 236 -20.34 -3.84 0.15
N THR A 237 -20.18 -3.14 1.26
CA THR A 237 -21.17 -2.19 1.81
C THR A 237 -20.87 -0.77 1.41
#